data_AF-A0A959X951-F1
#
_entry.id   AF-A0A959X951-F1
#
_cell.length_a   1.000
_cell.length_b   1.000
_cell.length_c   1.000
_cell.angle_alpha   90.00
_cell.angle_beta   90.00
_cell.angle_gamma   90.00
#
_symmetry.space_group_name_H-M   'P 1'
#
loop_
_entity.id
_entity.type
_entity.pdbx_description
1 polymer ?
#
loop_
_entity_poly.entity_id
_entity_poly.type
_entity_poly.pdbx_seq_one_letter_code
_entity_poly.pdbx_strand_id
1 'polypeptide(L)'
;MRLMVVDHPLVAHKLTTLRDERTASPEFRRLTEELVTLLAYEATREVRVDDATITTPVTQTSGLNLSHPRPLVVPILRAGLGMLEGMMR
;
A
#
# COMPACT_ATOMS: atom_id res chain seq x y z
N MET A 1 -19.61 -9.72 -2.38
CA MET A 1 -18.23 -9.28 -2.72
C MET A 1 -18.20 -7.75 -2.62
N ARG A 2 -17.35 -7.16 -1.77
CA ARG A 2 -17.16 -5.70 -1.71
C ARG A 2 -16.06 -5.34 -2.72
N LEU A 3 -16.37 -4.46 -3.67
CA LEU A 3 -15.40 -3.92 -4.62
C LEU A 3 -15.03 -2.50 -4.15
N MET A 4 -13.73 -2.22 -4.12
CA MET A 4 -13.22 -0.87 -3.89
C MET A 4 -12.45 -0.43 -5.14
N VAL A 5 -12.90 0.65 -5.76
CA VAL A 5 -12.18 1.30 -6.87
C VAL A 5 -11.49 2.52 -6.28
N VAL A 6 -10.16 2.57 -6.37
CA VAL A 6 -9.38 3.71 -5.89
C VAL A 6 -9.49 4.84 -6.93
N ASP A 7 -10.41 5.77 -6.70
CA ASP A 7 -10.65 6.93 -7.55
C ASP A 7 -9.77 8.11 -7.11
N HIS A 8 -8.52 8.11 -7.55
CA HIS A 8 -7.56 9.16 -7.25
C HIS A 8 -6.79 9.59 -8.50
N PRO A 9 -6.63 10.90 -8.80
CA PRO A 9 -5.96 11.38 -10.01
C PRO A 9 -4.55 10.83 -10.21
N LEU A 10 -3.76 10.70 -9.14
CA LEU A 10 -2.41 10.12 -9.22
C LEU A 10 -2.41 8.63 -9.57
N VAL A 11 -3.41 7.88 -9.09
CA VAL A 11 -3.58 6.46 -9.42
C VAL A 11 -3.98 6.33 -10.89
N ALA A 12 -4.95 7.12 -11.34
CA ALA A 12 -5.39 7.15 -12.73
C ALA A 12 -4.26 7.54 -13.70
N HIS A 13 -3.46 8.54 -13.34
CA HIS A 13 -2.29 8.94 -14.13
C HIS A 13 -1.26 7.81 -14.26
N LYS A 14 -0.87 7.17 -13.15
CA LYS A 14 0.07 6.03 -13.16
C LYS A 14 -0.48 4.86 -13.96
N LEU A 15 -1.77 4.55 -13.80
CA LEU A 15 -2.43 3.48 -14.55
C LEU A 15 -2.45 3.76 -16.05
N THR A 16 -2.60 5.03 -16.46
CA THR A 16 -2.53 5.44 -17.86
C THR A 16 -1.15 5.14 -18.44
N THR A 17 -0.08 5.56 -17.75
CA THR A 17 1.29 5.27 -18.21
C THR A 17 1.59 3.77 -18.21
N LEU A 18 1.17 3.02 -17.18
CA LEU A 18 1.37 1.56 -17.16
C LEU A 18 0.67 0.83 -18.33
N ARG A 19 -0.39 1.40 -18.89
CA ARG A 19 -1.14 0.84 -20.02
C ARG A 19 -0.61 1.27 -21.39
N ASP A 20 0.25 2.28 -21.45
CA ASP A 20 0.85 2.73 -22.71
C ASP A 20 1.87 1.68 -23.19
N GLU A 21 1.68 1.16 -24.40
CA GLU A 21 2.58 0.15 -25.00
C GLU A 21 4.02 0.67 -25.19
N ARG A 22 4.20 2.00 -25.20
CA ARG A 22 5.49 2.65 -25.38
C ARG A 22 6.28 2.76 -24.07
N THR A 23 5.68 2.42 -22.92
CA THR A 23 6.36 2.52 -21.62
C THR A 23 7.47 1.48 -21.49
N ALA A 24 8.68 1.98 -21.21
CA ALA A 24 9.85 1.13 -21.09
C ALA A 24 9.80 0.25 -19.82
N SER A 25 10.35 -0.97 -19.89
CA SER A 25 10.31 -1.94 -18.78
C SER A 25 10.87 -1.45 -17.44
N PRO A 26 11.92 -0.59 -17.36
CA PRO A 26 12.36 -0.01 -16.09
C PRO A 26 11.32 0.95 -15.50
N GLU A 27 10.69 1.77 -16.34
CA GLU A 27 9.67 2.71 -15.93
C GLU A 27 8.40 1.99 -15.47
N PHE A 28 7.98 0.95 -16.19
CA PHE A 28 6.85 0.10 -15.80
C PHE A 28 7.03 -0.47 -14.39
N ARG A 29 8.22 -0.98 -14.07
CA ARG A 29 8.53 -1.55 -12.74
C ARG A 29 8.42 -0.50 -11.64
N ARG A 30 9.08 0.65 -11.82
CA ARG A 30 9.01 1.79 -10.89
C ARG A 30 7.58 2.26 -10.65
N LEU A 31 6.80 2.43 -11.72
CA LEU A 31 5.40 2.87 -11.63
C LEU A 31 4.51 1.83 -10.94
N THR A 32 4.79 0.54 -11.15
CA THR A 32 4.08 -0.56 -10.47
C THR A 32 4.33 -0.50 -8.97
N GLU A 33 5.58 -0.32 -8.54
CA GLU A 33 5.91 -0.16 -7.11
C GLU A 33 5.16 1.02 -6.50
N GLU A 34 5.22 2.18 -7.13
CA GLU A 34 4.53 3.40 -6.65
C GLU A 34 3.01 3.23 -6.60
N LEU A 35 2.43 2.59 -7.61
CA LEU A 35 1.00 2.32 -7.64
C LEU A 35 0.61 1.38 -6.49
N VAL A 36 1.38 0.32 -6.25
CA VAL A 36 1.09 -0.65 -5.19
C VAL A 36 1.19 -0.01 -3.81
N THR A 37 2.13 0.90 -3.56
CA THR A 37 2.19 1.64 -2.29
C THR A 37 0.90 2.44 -2.05
N LEU A 38 0.35 3.09 -3.09
CA LEU A 38 -0.92 3.81 -2.97
C LEU A 38 -2.10 2.86 -2.71
N LEU A 39 -2.12 1.71 -3.38
CA LEU A 39 -3.15 0.69 -3.15
C LEU A 39 -3.04 0.07 -1.75
N ALA A 40 -1.82 -0.13 -1.23
CA ALA A 40 -1.58 -0.65 0.10
C ALA A 40 -2.13 0.29 1.17
N TYR A 41 -1.91 1.60 1.01
CA TYR A 41 -2.46 2.62 1.90
C TYR A 41 -3.99 2.54 1.97
N GLU A 42 -4.67 2.46 0.82
CA GLU A 42 -6.13 2.32 0.80
C GLU A 42 -6.62 0.96 1.31
N ALA A 43 -5.91 -0.13 0.98
CA ALA A 43 -6.28 -1.48 1.40
C ALA A 43 -6.13 -1.70 2.91
N THR A 44 -5.25 -0.95 3.57
CA THR A 44 -4.99 -1.02 5.02
C THR A 44 -5.80 -0.02 5.84
N ARG A 45 -6.71 0.74 5.20
CA ARG A 45 -7.57 1.75 5.86
C ARG A 45 -8.36 1.22 7.07
N GLU A 46 -8.76 -0.04 7.03
CA GLU A 46 -9.54 -0.71 8.08
C GLU A 46 -8.71 -1.78 8.82
N VAL A 47 -7.36 -1.67 8.82
CA VAL A 47 -6.50 -2.62 9.53
C VAL A 47 -6.78 -2.59 11.03
N ARG A 48 -6.74 -3.77 11.68
CA ARG A 48 -7.02 -3.91 13.11
C ARG A 48 -5.94 -3.21 13.94
N VAL A 49 -6.39 -2.45 14.93
CA VAL A 49 -5.56 -1.70 15.88
C VAL A 49 -6.02 -1.95 17.32
N ASP A 50 -5.09 -1.84 18.26
CA ASP A 50 -5.32 -1.92 19.70
C ASP A 50 -4.91 -0.58 20.34
N ASP A 51 -5.64 -0.13 21.37
CA ASP A 51 -5.27 1.05 22.15
C ASP A 51 -3.94 0.84 22.89
N ALA A 52 -3.12 1.88 22.90
CA ALA A 52 -1.80 1.84 23.55
C ALA A 52 -1.54 3.13 24.33
N THR A 53 -1.18 3.00 25.60
CA THR A 53 -0.72 4.14 26.40
C THR A 53 0.78 4.36 26.13
N ILE A 54 1.14 5.57 25.70
CA ILE A 54 2.53 5.96 25.44
C ILE A 54 2.92 7.20 26.26
N THR A 55 4.22 7.33 26.53
CA THR A 55 4.81 8.53 27.13
C THR A 55 5.53 9.33 26.05
N THR A 56 5.06 10.55 25.79
CA THR A 56 5.75 11.52 24.93
C THR A 56 6.76 12.32 25.76
N PRO A 57 7.68 13.10 25.15
CA PRO A 57 8.57 13.99 25.90
C PRO A 57 7.86 15.01 26.80
N VAL A 58 6.56 15.25 26.59
CA VAL A 58 5.77 16.24 27.35
C VAL A 58 4.83 15.56 28.36
N THR A 59 4.11 14.50 27.97
CA THR A 59 3.11 13.83 28.83
C THR A 59 2.71 12.43 28.33
N GLN A 60 1.96 11.69 29.15
CA GLN A 60 1.31 10.44 28.75
C GLN A 60 0.04 10.69 27.91
N THR A 61 -0.19 9.84 26.91
CA THR A 61 -1.37 9.89 26.03
C THR A 61 -1.75 8.51 25.51
N SER A 62 -2.99 8.36 25.04
CA SER A 62 -3.43 7.21 24.24
C SER A 62 -3.02 7.37 22.78
N GLY A 63 -2.54 6.28 22.20
CA GLY A 63 -2.29 6.10 20.77
C GLY A 63 -2.78 4.74 20.30
N LEU A 64 -2.41 4.35 19.09
CA LEU A 64 -2.83 3.09 18.46
C LEU A 64 -1.61 2.25 18.08
N ASN A 65 -1.69 0.95 18.31
CA ASN A 65 -0.76 -0.04 17.78
C ASN A 65 -1.48 -0.95 16.79
N LEU A 66 -0.77 -1.47 15.78
CA LEU A 66 -1.31 -2.52 14.91
C LEU A 66 -1.56 -3.79 15.74
N SER A 67 -2.77 -4.35 15.63
CA SER A 67 -3.12 -5.58 16.36
C SER A 67 -2.30 -6.77 15.86
N HIS A 68 -2.08 -7.73 16.76
CA HIS A 68 -1.49 -9.02 16.40
C HIS A 68 -2.58 -10.06 16.04
N PRO A 69 -2.35 -10.97 15.08
CA PRO A 69 -1.19 -11.01 14.17
C PRO A 69 -1.27 -9.92 13.09
N ARG A 70 -0.10 -9.45 12.65
CA ARG A 70 0.01 -8.47 11.56
C ARG A 70 -0.49 -9.08 10.24
N PRO A 71 -0.95 -8.25 9.28
CA PRO A 71 -1.32 -8.73 7.95
C PRO A 71 -0.18 -9.50 7.26
N LEU A 72 -0.53 -10.59 6.58
CA LEU A 72 0.39 -11.37 5.75
C LEU A 72 0.25 -10.94 4.29
N VAL A 73 1.37 -10.65 3.64
CA VAL A 73 1.42 -10.33 2.21
C VAL A 73 1.84 -11.59 1.44
N VAL A 74 1.03 -12.02 0.49
CA VAL A 74 1.30 -13.20 -0.35
C VAL A 74 1.36 -12.79 -1.82
N PRO A 75 2.55 -12.66 -2.43
CA PRO A 75 2.67 -12.32 -3.84
C PRO A 75 2.34 -13.53 -4.73
N ILE A 76 1.53 -13.31 -5.77
CA ILE A 76 1.27 -14.33 -6.79
C ILE A 76 2.33 -14.21 -7.90
N LEU A 77 3.10 -15.28 -8.09
CA LEU A 77 4.24 -15.28 -9.00
C LEU A 77 3.82 -15.37 -10.47
N ARG A 78 4.60 -14.79 -11.41
CA ARG A 78 5.88 -14.06 -11.22
C ARG A 78 5.70 -12.56 -11.01
N ALA A 79 4.66 -11.96 -11.58
CA ALA A 79 4.46 -10.51 -11.61
C ALA A 79 4.32 -9.91 -10.21
N GLY A 80 3.77 -10.65 -9.25
CA GLY A 80 3.62 -10.21 -7.86
C GLY A 80 4.94 -9.92 -7.14
N LEU A 81 6.09 -10.42 -7.63
CA LEU A 81 7.40 -10.08 -7.05
C LEU A 81 7.72 -8.59 -7.19
N GLY A 82 7.40 -8.00 -8.35
CA GLY A 82 7.63 -6.56 -8.58
C GLY A 82 6.69 -5.67 -7.76
N MET A 83 5.58 -6.23 -7.27
CA MET A 83 4.63 -5.52 -6.41
C MET A 83 5.01 -5.59 -4.94
N LEU A 84 5.74 -6.64 -4.53
CA LEU A 84 6.07 -6.89 -3.13
C LEU A 84 6.86 -5.73 -2.52
N GLU A 85 7.80 -5.16 -3.27
CA GLU A 85 8.57 -3.99 -2.82
C GLU A 85 7.68 -2.79 -2.54
N GLY A 86 6.70 -2.51 -3.40
CA GLY A 86 5.74 -1.41 -3.19
C GLY A 86 4.82 -1.63 -1.99
N MET A 87 4.49 -2.88 -1.67
CA MET A 87 3.61 -3.25 -0.54
C MET A 87 4.32 -3.22 0.82
N MET A 88 5.63 -3.47 0.84
CA MET A 88 6.43 -3.59 2.06
C MET A 88 7.13 -2.28 2.49
N ARG A 89 6.96 -1.21 1.71
CA ARG A 89 7.48 0.14 2.03
C ARG A 89 6.65 0.88 3.07
#